data_AF-A0A7S1PRJ8-F1
#
_entry.id   AF-A0A7S1PRJ8-F1
#
_cell.length_a   1.000
_cell.length_b   1.000
_cell.length_c   1.000
_cell.angle_alpha   90.00
_cell.angle_beta   90.00
_cell.angle_gamma   90.00
#
_symmetry.space_group_name_H-M   'P 1'
#
loop_
_entity.id
_entity.type
_entity.pdbx_description
1 polymer ?
#
loop_
_entity_poly.entity_id
_entity_poly.type
_entity_poly.pdbx_seq_one_letter_code
_entity_poly.pdbx_strand_id
1 'polypeptide(L)'
;MRAAARPRNRTAEASRAAAECVERNTVLRHAGEHGIFVDASLYAHSGCFQNDCGMTDKFRAADLGVCGRACSELEECTHWSFGYQDGMTKCFLRKSDGGRETLMGSFSGGKACAPAPLPAAFVALATAESPGVRACDGGKTEKCRDVHAAVTTWRFAISFLKKAVEGRVDEGTWGTIEQIGRDSDNLLASITGEYRPSDADFDRVVFNNRLIFNSLRDWLDQFPKAELSTADATLPLPLRYGRLCGKQSCYEL
;
A
#
# COMPACT_ATOMS: atom_id res chain seq x y z
N MET A 1 8.35 24.91 -39.56
CA MET A 1 7.61 23.83 -38.89
C MET A 1 8.46 23.29 -37.74
N ARG A 2 8.18 23.67 -36.50
CA ARG A 2 8.85 23.10 -35.32
C ARG A 2 8.17 21.77 -35.00
N ALA A 3 8.90 20.67 -35.12
CA ALA A 3 8.41 19.37 -34.69
C ALA A 3 8.10 19.42 -33.19
N ALA A 4 6.85 19.15 -32.81
CA ALA A 4 6.47 18.98 -31.43
C ALA A 4 7.20 17.74 -30.88
N ALA A 5 8.05 17.94 -29.87
CA ALA A 5 8.69 16.84 -29.16
C ALA A 5 7.60 15.96 -28.52
N ARG A 6 7.61 14.67 -28.81
CA ARG A 6 6.74 13.69 -28.15
C ARG A 6 6.94 13.80 -26.62
N PRO A 7 5.87 13.82 -25.81
CA PRO A 7 6.01 13.77 -24.36
C PRO A 7 6.73 12.48 -23.96
N ARG A 8 7.83 12.60 -23.23
CA ARG A 8 8.55 11.45 -22.66
C ARG A 8 7.64 10.76 -21.66
N ASN A 9 7.51 9.44 -21.80
CA ASN A 9 6.67 8.62 -20.93
C ASN A 9 7.37 8.44 -19.56
N ARG A 10 7.17 9.41 -18.66
CA ARG A 10 7.88 9.51 -17.36
C ARG A 10 7.74 8.27 -16.47
N THR A 11 6.67 7.49 -16.61
CA THR A 11 6.43 6.25 -15.83
C THR A 11 7.32 5.08 -16.26
N ALA A 12 7.62 4.97 -17.55
CA ALA A 12 8.57 3.98 -18.06
C ALA A 12 10.04 4.35 -17.73
N GLU A 13 10.34 5.65 -17.65
CA GLU A 13 11.65 6.14 -17.17
C GLU A 13 11.82 5.90 -15.66
N ALA A 14 10.79 6.10 -14.84
CA ALA A 14 10.87 5.87 -13.39
C ALA A 14 11.04 4.40 -13.01
N SER A 15 10.32 3.48 -13.67
CA SER A 15 10.47 2.04 -13.46
C SER A 15 11.83 1.51 -13.97
N ARG A 16 12.40 2.13 -15.00
CA ARG A 16 13.73 1.80 -15.53
C ARG A 16 14.88 2.38 -14.68
N ALA A 17 14.74 3.61 -14.19
CA ALA A 17 15.69 4.23 -13.26
C ALA A 17 15.76 3.46 -11.93
N ALA A 18 14.60 2.99 -11.44
CA ALA A 18 14.54 2.09 -10.28
C ALA A 18 15.23 0.74 -10.54
N ALA A 19 15.36 0.28 -11.80
CA ALA A 19 16.04 -0.98 -12.13
C ALA A 19 17.57 -0.84 -12.22
N GLU A 20 18.09 0.36 -12.47
CA GLU A 20 19.53 0.63 -12.65
C GLU A 20 20.26 0.86 -11.31
N CYS A 21 19.55 1.26 -10.26
CA CYS A 21 20.10 1.46 -8.92
C CYS A 21 20.08 0.21 -8.03
N VAL A 22 19.53 -0.92 -8.52
CA VAL A 22 19.41 -2.16 -7.75
C VAL A 22 20.70 -2.95 -7.79
N GLU A 23 21.21 -3.26 -6.61
CA GLU A 23 22.41 -4.06 -6.40
C GLU A 23 22.04 -5.54 -6.42
N ARG A 24 22.51 -6.26 -7.46
CA ARG A 24 22.27 -7.70 -7.61
C ARG A 24 23.17 -8.51 -6.68
N ASN A 25 22.66 -9.68 -6.29
CA ASN A 25 23.32 -10.64 -5.41
C ASN A 25 23.83 -10.03 -4.10
N THR A 26 23.18 -8.96 -3.64
CA THR A 26 23.51 -8.24 -2.41
C THR A 26 22.34 -8.36 -1.45
N VAL A 27 22.61 -8.68 -0.19
CA VAL A 27 21.64 -8.64 0.90
C VAL A 27 22.23 -7.84 2.06
N LEU A 28 21.40 -7.06 2.74
CA LEU A 28 21.73 -6.36 3.97
C LEU A 28 21.16 -7.17 5.13
N ARG A 29 22.00 -7.62 6.08
CA ARG A 29 21.63 -8.52 7.20
C ARG A 29 21.62 -7.83 8.57
N HIS A 30 21.46 -8.64 9.61
CA HIS A 30 21.41 -8.30 11.04
C HIS A 30 20.14 -7.51 11.45
N ALA A 31 19.10 -8.27 11.82
CA ALA A 31 17.91 -7.72 12.45
C ALA A 31 18.28 -6.96 13.74
N GLY A 32 17.69 -5.77 13.94
CA GLY A 32 17.97 -4.88 15.07
C GLY A 32 19.14 -3.90 14.85
N GLU A 33 20.30 -4.40 14.42
CA GLU A 33 21.47 -3.54 14.17
C GLU A 33 21.26 -2.65 12.95
N HIS A 34 20.81 -3.23 11.83
CA HIS A 34 20.55 -2.51 10.58
C HIS A 34 19.08 -2.57 10.13
N GLY A 35 18.28 -3.47 10.69
CA GLY A 35 16.84 -3.50 10.50
C GLY A 35 16.12 -2.34 11.20
N ILE A 36 15.01 -1.90 10.61
CA ILE A 36 14.01 -1.07 11.29
C ILE A 36 12.84 -1.94 11.70
N PHE A 37 12.22 -1.67 12.85
CA PHE A 37 10.94 -2.28 13.18
C PHE A 37 9.87 -1.20 13.08
N VAL A 38 8.95 -1.37 12.15
CA VAL A 38 7.90 -0.40 11.82
C VAL A 38 6.59 -1.11 11.52
N ASP A 39 5.50 -0.36 11.48
CA ASP A 39 4.22 -0.86 10.98
C ASP A 39 4.27 -0.94 9.44
N ALA A 40 4.38 -2.17 8.94
CA ALA A 40 4.36 -2.48 7.53
C ALA A 40 3.00 -3.03 7.07
N SER A 41 1.96 -3.01 7.90
CA SER A 41 0.66 -3.68 7.64
C SER A 41 -0.06 -3.18 6.37
N LEU A 42 0.30 -1.99 5.87
CA LEU A 42 -0.21 -1.48 4.59
C LEU A 42 0.35 -2.24 3.37
N TYR A 43 1.56 -2.78 3.50
CA TYR A 43 2.29 -3.50 2.45
C TYR A 43 2.33 -5.01 2.70
N ALA A 44 2.31 -5.40 3.97
CA ALA A 44 2.62 -6.73 4.46
C ALA A 44 1.42 -7.41 5.12
N HIS A 45 1.32 -8.73 4.94
CA HIS A 45 0.36 -9.56 5.66
C HIS A 45 0.94 -10.90 6.15
N SER A 46 2.08 -11.31 5.60
CA SER A 46 2.72 -12.58 5.94
C SER A 46 4.23 -12.44 5.85
N GLY A 47 4.98 -13.40 6.39
CA GLY A 47 6.45 -13.37 6.40
C GLY A 47 7.05 -12.30 7.32
N CYS A 48 6.24 -11.70 8.20
CA CYS A 48 6.63 -10.66 9.15
C CYS A 48 7.43 -11.22 10.32
N PHE A 49 8.20 -10.36 10.99
CA PHE A 49 8.92 -10.73 12.20
C PHE A 49 7.95 -11.20 13.27
N GLN A 50 8.16 -12.41 13.81
CA GLN A 50 7.26 -13.04 14.79
C GLN A 50 5.78 -13.05 14.39
N ASN A 51 5.48 -13.06 13.08
CA ASN A 51 4.13 -12.96 12.51
C ASN A 51 3.39 -11.65 12.85
N ASP A 52 4.10 -10.60 13.27
CA ASP A 52 3.54 -9.29 13.55
C ASP A 52 3.98 -8.30 12.46
N CYS A 53 3.06 -7.89 11.59
CA CYS A 53 3.34 -6.91 10.54
C CYS A 53 3.24 -5.45 11.02
N GLY A 54 2.70 -5.20 12.22
CA GLY A 54 2.68 -3.90 12.87
C GLY A 54 4.03 -3.53 13.52
N MET A 55 4.89 -4.52 13.71
CA MET A 55 6.22 -4.34 14.30
C MET A 55 7.24 -5.24 13.60
N THR A 56 7.61 -4.90 12.36
CA THR A 56 8.45 -5.78 11.54
C THR A 56 9.58 -5.05 10.80
N ASP A 57 10.67 -5.78 10.56
CA ASP A 57 11.75 -5.39 9.64
C ASP A 57 11.69 -6.14 8.31
N LYS A 58 10.72 -7.05 8.15
CA LYS A 58 10.60 -7.91 6.97
C LYS A 58 9.18 -8.32 6.69
N PHE A 59 8.89 -8.73 5.46
CA PHE A 59 7.59 -9.25 5.09
C PHE A 59 7.66 -10.00 3.76
N ARG A 60 6.68 -10.84 3.46
CA ARG A 60 6.53 -11.47 2.14
C ARG A 60 6.23 -10.40 1.09
N ALA A 61 7.03 -10.35 0.05
CA ALA A 61 6.78 -9.48 -1.10
C ALA A 61 6.74 -10.29 -2.40
N ALA A 62 5.82 -9.91 -3.28
CA ALA A 62 5.65 -10.53 -4.59
C ALA A 62 6.77 -10.15 -5.58
N ASP A 63 7.27 -8.92 -5.45
CA ASP A 63 8.27 -8.33 -6.32
C ASP A 63 9.15 -7.34 -5.54
N LEU A 64 10.38 -7.12 -6.00
CA LEU A 64 11.34 -6.20 -5.38
C LEU A 64 10.83 -4.75 -5.36
N GLY A 65 9.99 -4.34 -6.32
CA GLY A 65 9.44 -3.00 -6.35
C GLY A 65 8.46 -2.71 -5.22
N VAL A 66 7.85 -3.75 -4.61
CA VAL A 66 7.08 -3.60 -3.36
C VAL A 66 8.00 -3.21 -2.22
N CYS A 67 9.24 -3.72 -2.17
CA CYS A 67 10.24 -3.29 -1.19
C CYS A 67 10.63 -1.84 -1.36
N GLY A 68 10.99 -1.45 -2.59
CA GLY A 68 11.33 -0.07 -2.90
C GLY A 68 10.20 0.88 -2.49
N ARG A 69 8.96 0.55 -2.85
CA ARG A 69 7.78 1.37 -2.52
C ARG A 69 7.52 1.45 -1.01
N ALA A 70 7.57 0.33 -0.29
CA ALA A 70 7.39 0.33 1.16
C ALA A 70 8.48 1.20 1.82
N CYS A 71 9.74 1.00 1.42
CA CYS A 71 10.87 1.77 1.96
C CYS A 71 10.77 3.26 1.64
N SER A 72 10.33 3.65 0.43
CA SER A 72 10.19 5.05 0.06
C SER A 72 9.15 5.81 0.89
N GLU A 73 8.16 5.09 1.43
CA GLU A 73 7.03 5.63 2.18
C GLU A 73 7.21 5.60 3.70
N LEU A 74 8.22 4.86 4.18
CA LEU A 74 8.56 4.76 5.61
C LEU A 74 9.72 5.69 5.92
N GLU A 75 9.55 6.61 6.86
CA GLU A 75 10.54 7.67 7.14
C GLU A 75 11.90 7.07 7.54
N GLU A 76 11.88 6.06 8.41
CA GLU A 76 13.04 5.40 9.00
C GLU A 76 13.80 4.49 8.02
N CYS A 77 13.17 4.14 6.89
CA CYS A 77 13.79 3.28 5.89
C CYS A 77 14.73 4.09 5.01
N THR A 78 15.99 3.65 4.95
CA THR A 78 17.02 4.22 4.07
C THR A 78 17.47 3.23 3.00
N HIS A 79 17.34 1.92 3.26
CA HIS A 79 17.69 0.85 2.34
C HIS A 79 16.70 -0.31 2.45
N TRP A 80 16.67 -1.15 1.43
CA TRP A 80 15.87 -2.37 1.41
C TRP A 80 16.64 -3.52 0.77
N SER A 81 16.27 -4.74 1.15
CA SER A 81 16.69 -5.96 0.47
C SER A 81 15.49 -6.82 0.11
N PHE A 82 15.60 -7.56 -0.99
CA PHE A 82 14.63 -8.52 -1.46
C PHE A 82 15.34 -9.85 -1.74
N GLY A 83 14.81 -10.96 -1.24
CA GLY A 83 15.43 -12.26 -1.46
C GLY A 83 14.64 -13.43 -0.87
N TYR A 84 15.05 -14.65 -1.21
CA TYR A 84 14.38 -15.86 -0.74
C TYR A 84 14.84 -16.22 0.69
N GLN A 85 13.88 -16.43 1.60
CA GLN A 85 14.13 -16.88 2.96
C GLN A 85 12.90 -17.68 3.45
N ASP A 86 13.11 -18.82 4.10
CA ASP A 86 12.07 -19.65 4.72
C ASP A 86 10.92 -20.03 3.77
N GLY A 87 11.25 -20.46 2.54
CA GLY A 87 10.22 -20.92 1.59
C GLY A 87 9.56 -19.81 0.76
N MET A 88 9.88 -18.54 1.00
CA MET A 88 9.19 -17.40 0.38
C MET A 88 10.13 -16.25 0.04
N THR A 89 9.74 -15.40 -0.91
CA THR A 89 10.42 -14.13 -1.19
C THR A 89 10.04 -13.10 -0.13
N LYS A 90 11.05 -12.56 0.54
CA LYS A 90 10.89 -11.55 1.60
C LYS A 90 11.53 -10.24 1.20
N CYS A 91 10.85 -9.19 1.61
CA CYS A 91 11.36 -7.86 1.77
C CYS A 91 12.01 -7.70 3.13
N PHE A 92 13.09 -6.91 3.21
CA PHE A 92 13.74 -6.51 4.44
C PHE A 92 13.95 -4.99 4.42
N LEU A 93 13.45 -4.29 5.43
CA LEU A 93 13.53 -2.84 5.58
C LEU A 93 14.72 -2.48 6.48
N ARG A 94 15.51 -1.48 6.07
CA ARG A 94 16.80 -1.16 6.70
C ARG A 94 16.96 0.33 6.95
N LYS A 95 17.65 0.68 8.05
CA LYS A 95 18.05 2.05 8.41
C LYS A 95 19.46 2.42 7.94
N SER A 96 20.21 1.47 7.37
CA SER A 96 21.56 1.69 6.81
C SER A 96 21.89 0.65 5.73
N ASP A 97 22.99 0.86 5.02
CA ASP A 97 23.61 -0.09 4.08
C ASP A 97 24.58 -1.10 4.75
N GLY A 98 24.66 -1.08 6.09
CA GLY A 98 25.44 -2.04 6.88
C GLY A 98 24.94 -3.49 6.77
N GLY A 99 25.78 -4.43 7.22
CA GLY A 99 25.48 -5.87 7.16
C GLY A 99 25.49 -6.43 5.74
N ARG A 100 26.26 -5.82 4.84
CA ARG A 100 26.30 -6.15 3.41
C ARG A 100 26.98 -7.50 3.17
N GLU A 101 26.25 -8.41 2.53
CA GLU A 101 26.73 -9.74 2.16
C GLU A 101 26.38 -10.08 0.70
N THR A 102 27.19 -10.96 0.10
CA THR A 102 26.87 -11.56 -1.19
C THR A 102 25.92 -12.73 -0.99
N LEU A 103 24.72 -12.65 -1.57
CA LEU A 103 23.74 -13.75 -1.58
C LEU A 103 23.16 -13.90 -2.97
N MET A 104 23.36 -15.06 -3.60
CA MET A 104 22.84 -15.30 -4.94
C MET A 104 21.32 -15.20 -4.99
N GLY A 105 20.81 -14.44 -5.98
CA GLY A 105 19.38 -14.23 -6.17
C GLY A 105 18.74 -13.20 -5.24
N SER A 106 19.52 -12.51 -4.41
CA SER A 106 19.03 -11.35 -3.66
C SER A 106 19.28 -10.05 -4.40
N PHE A 107 18.53 -9.02 -4.00
CA PHE A 107 18.59 -7.68 -4.54
C PHE A 107 18.57 -6.68 -3.38
N SER A 108 19.30 -5.58 -3.49
CA SER A 108 19.23 -4.50 -2.50
C SER A 108 19.22 -3.14 -3.20
N GLY A 109 18.74 -2.11 -2.50
CA GLY A 109 18.77 -0.75 -3.02
C GLY A 109 18.58 0.26 -1.91
N GLY A 110 19.01 1.50 -2.16
CA GLY A 110 18.68 2.63 -1.31
C GLY A 110 17.20 3.03 -1.44
N LYS A 111 16.73 3.90 -0.55
CA LYS A 111 15.35 4.42 -0.53
C LYS A 111 14.93 5.05 -1.86
N ALA A 112 15.84 5.77 -2.52
CA ALA A 112 15.62 6.36 -3.84
C ALA A 112 15.50 5.30 -4.95
N CYS A 113 15.95 4.07 -4.69
CA CYS A 113 15.78 2.94 -5.58
C CYS A 113 14.40 2.32 -5.42
N ALA A 114 13.39 3.11 -5.77
CA ALA A 114 11.99 2.77 -5.62
C ALA A 114 11.20 3.21 -6.86
N PRO A 115 10.05 2.58 -7.13
CA PRO A 115 9.09 3.14 -8.09
C PRO A 115 8.71 4.57 -7.70
N ALA A 116 8.26 5.36 -8.68
CA ALA A 116 7.81 6.71 -8.40
C ALA A 116 6.74 6.71 -7.29
N PRO A 117 6.84 7.65 -6.32
CA PRO A 117 5.84 7.78 -5.27
C PRO A 117 4.51 8.22 -5.89
N LEU A 118 3.41 7.74 -5.31
CA LEU A 118 2.07 8.12 -5.74
C LEU A 118 1.53 9.19 -4.78
N PRO A 119 0.96 10.30 -5.27
CA PRO A 119 0.37 11.30 -4.40
C PRO A 119 -0.73 10.70 -3.52
N ALA A 120 -0.67 10.94 -2.20
CA ALA A 120 -1.58 10.28 -1.25
C ALA A 120 -3.07 10.55 -1.55
N ALA A 121 -3.41 11.79 -1.89
CA ALA A 121 -4.77 12.17 -2.28
C ALA A 121 -5.26 11.40 -3.51
N PHE A 122 -4.38 11.22 -4.50
CA PHE A 122 -4.67 10.42 -5.68
C PHE A 122 -4.89 8.95 -5.34
N VAL A 123 -4.02 8.34 -4.51
CA VAL A 123 -4.17 6.94 -4.09
C VAL A 123 -5.48 6.74 -3.32
N ALA A 124 -5.78 7.63 -2.38
CA ALA A 124 -7.00 7.57 -1.58
C ALA A 124 -8.25 7.60 -2.48
N LEU A 125 -8.34 8.62 -3.35
CA LEU A 125 -9.49 8.80 -4.23
C LEU A 125 -9.59 7.68 -5.27
N ALA A 126 -8.50 7.36 -5.97
CA ALA A 126 -8.51 6.31 -7.00
C ALA A 126 -8.85 4.93 -6.42
N THR A 127 -8.44 4.63 -5.18
CA THR A 127 -8.85 3.39 -4.50
C THR A 127 -10.34 3.40 -4.18
N ALA A 128 -10.84 4.47 -3.55
CA ALA A 128 -12.25 4.60 -3.20
C ALA A 128 -13.17 4.61 -4.44
N GLU A 129 -12.66 5.07 -5.57
CA GLU A 129 -13.36 5.10 -6.86
C GLU A 129 -13.16 3.84 -7.71
N SER A 130 -12.34 2.88 -7.25
CA SER A 130 -12.09 1.66 -8.00
C SER A 130 -13.39 0.87 -8.24
N PRO A 131 -13.56 0.23 -9.42
CA PRO A 131 -14.75 -0.57 -9.73
C PRO A 131 -15.09 -1.61 -8.66
N GLY A 132 -14.08 -2.25 -8.06
CA GLY A 132 -14.24 -3.21 -6.97
C GLY A 132 -14.89 -2.60 -5.73
N VAL A 133 -14.43 -1.43 -5.29
CA VAL A 133 -15.00 -0.74 -4.12
C VAL A 133 -16.39 -0.19 -4.45
N ARG A 134 -16.56 0.41 -5.62
CA ARG A 134 -17.86 0.94 -6.09
C ARG A 134 -18.95 -0.14 -6.15
N ALA A 135 -18.58 -1.37 -6.51
CA ALA A 135 -19.50 -2.51 -6.51
C ALA A 135 -20.05 -2.87 -5.10
N CYS A 136 -19.39 -2.40 -4.04
CA CYS A 136 -19.77 -2.60 -2.64
C CYS A 136 -20.55 -1.44 -2.03
N ASP A 137 -20.74 -0.31 -2.73
CA ASP A 137 -21.42 0.89 -2.18
C ASP A 137 -22.86 0.60 -1.70
N GLY A 138 -23.52 -0.41 -2.27
CA GLY A 138 -24.86 -0.88 -1.87
C GLY A 138 -24.85 -1.98 -0.82
N GLY A 139 -23.73 -2.20 -0.13
CA GLY A 139 -23.60 -3.27 0.86
C GLY A 139 -23.24 -4.63 0.27
N LYS A 140 -23.47 -5.68 1.06
CA LYS A 140 -23.18 -7.07 0.64
C LYS A 140 -24.18 -7.53 -0.41
N THR A 141 -23.70 -7.69 -1.63
CA THR A 141 -24.51 -8.09 -2.80
C THR A 141 -23.80 -9.15 -3.62
N GLU A 142 -24.44 -9.66 -4.68
CA GLU A 142 -23.75 -10.56 -5.62
C GLU A 142 -22.54 -9.91 -6.31
N LYS A 143 -22.51 -8.58 -6.40
CA LYS A 143 -21.39 -7.79 -6.95
C LYS A 143 -20.31 -7.51 -5.91
N CYS A 144 -20.64 -7.63 -4.61
CA CYS A 144 -19.73 -7.45 -3.48
C CYS A 144 -19.80 -8.67 -2.54
N ARG A 145 -19.27 -9.80 -2.99
CA ARG A 145 -19.31 -11.06 -2.23
C ARG A 145 -18.21 -11.15 -1.17
N ASP A 146 -17.05 -10.56 -1.44
CA ASP A 146 -15.90 -10.61 -0.54
C ASP A 146 -15.85 -9.34 0.33
N VAL A 147 -16.66 -9.36 1.38
CA VAL A 147 -16.73 -8.29 2.38
C VAL A 147 -15.36 -8.06 3.04
N HIS A 148 -14.58 -9.11 3.25
CA HIS A 148 -13.24 -9.00 3.85
C HIS A 148 -12.33 -8.17 2.94
N ALA A 149 -12.22 -8.56 1.67
CA ALA A 149 -11.47 -7.80 0.67
C ALA A 149 -11.96 -6.35 0.53
N ALA A 150 -13.28 -6.12 0.59
CA ALA A 150 -13.86 -4.78 0.53
C ALA A 150 -13.43 -3.89 1.70
N VAL A 151 -13.50 -4.40 2.93
CA VAL A 151 -13.06 -3.67 4.13
C VAL A 151 -11.55 -3.44 4.10
N THR A 152 -10.75 -4.43 3.71
CA THR A 152 -9.30 -4.25 3.53
C THR A 152 -8.98 -3.16 2.49
N THR A 153 -9.76 -3.07 1.42
CA THR A 153 -9.61 -2.01 0.42
C THR A 153 -9.98 -0.63 0.97
N TRP A 154 -11.03 -0.55 1.78
CA TRP A 154 -11.40 0.69 2.47
C TRP A 154 -10.32 1.15 3.46
N ARG A 155 -9.76 0.23 4.26
CA ARG A 155 -8.64 0.54 5.17
C ARG A 155 -7.46 1.14 4.40
N PHE A 156 -7.10 0.55 3.26
CA PHE A 156 -6.06 1.09 2.39
C PHE A 156 -6.37 2.51 1.90
N ALA A 157 -7.59 2.75 1.39
CA ALA A 157 -8.00 4.08 0.96
C ALA A 157 -7.96 5.11 2.11
N ILE A 158 -8.45 4.74 3.29
CA ILE A 158 -8.49 5.61 4.48
C ILE A 158 -7.08 5.93 4.99
N SER A 159 -6.15 4.97 4.98
CA SER A 159 -4.75 5.23 5.35
C SER A 159 -4.11 6.29 4.45
N PHE A 160 -4.37 6.23 3.14
CA PHE A 160 -3.91 7.28 2.22
C PHE A 160 -4.70 8.59 2.36
N LEU A 161 -5.97 8.53 2.74
CA LEU A 161 -6.76 9.73 3.05
C LEU A 161 -6.15 10.48 4.24
N LYS A 162 -5.83 9.77 5.34
CA LYS A 162 -5.15 10.32 6.52
C LYS A 162 -3.85 11.03 6.13
N LYS A 163 -2.98 10.34 5.36
CA LYS A 163 -1.75 10.94 4.82
C LYS A 163 -2.01 12.20 3.98
N ALA A 164 -3.08 12.21 3.20
CA ALA A 164 -3.40 13.33 2.32
C ALA A 164 -3.86 14.57 3.11
N VAL A 165 -4.68 14.37 4.15
CA VAL A 165 -5.38 15.42 4.91
C VAL A 165 -4.66 15.87 6.19
N GLU A 166 -3.59 15.18 6.60
CA GLU A 166 -2.85 15.46 7.83
C GLU A 166 -2.44 16.94 7.91
N GLY A 167 -2.89 17.63 8.97
CA GLY A 167 -2.65 19.06 9.19
C GLY A 167 -3.35 20.00 8.19
N ARG A 168 -4.31 19.51 7.39
CA ARG A 168 -4.96 20.28 6.30
C ARG A 168 -6.48 20.37 6.40
N VAL A 169 -7.09 19.66 7.33
CA VAL A 169 -8.53 19.69 7.61
C VAL A 169 -8.78 20.13 9.05
N ASP A 170 -10.00 20.58 9.35
CA ASP A 170 -10.39 20.91 10.73
C ASP A 170 -10.45 19.65 11.62
N GLU A 171 -10.42 19.87 12.94
CA GLU A 171 -10.43 18.82 13.94
C GLU A 171 -11.66 17.89 13.84
N GLY A 172 -12.82 18.42 13.47
CA GLY A 172 -14.04 17.63 13.31
C GLY A 172 -13.96 16.68 12.11
N THR A 173 -13.47 17.19 10.97
CA THR A 173 -13.20 16.37 9.79
C THR A 173 -12.13 15.30 10.09
N TRP A 174 -11.04 15.67 10.77
CA TRP A 174 -10.01 14.71 11.17
C TRP A 174 -10.56 13.61 12.09
N GLY A 175 -11.31 13.98 13.14
CA GLY A 175 -11.94 13.04 14.06
C GLY A 175 -12.90 12.07 13.36
N THR A 176 -13.60 12.54 12.31
CA THR A 176 -14.44 11.69 11.47
C THR A 176 -13.62 10.66 10.69
N ILE A 177 -12.51 11.08 10.07
CA ILE A 177 -11.59 10.20 9.33
C ILE A 177 -10.95 9.15 10.25
N GLU A 178 -10.60 9.53 11.48
CA GLU A 178 -10.12 8.57 12.45
C GLU A 178 -11.18 7.55 12.85
N GLN A 179 -12.41 8.01 13.09
CA GLN A 179 -13.51 7.14 13.50
C GLN A 179 -13.82 6.08 12.44
N ILE A 180 -13.95 6.46 11.18
CA ILE A 180 -14.23 5.49 10.11
C ILE A 180 -13.07 4.51 9.89
N GLY A 181 -11.82 4.94 10.18
CA GLY A 181 -10.66 4.08 10.18
C GLY A 181 -10.79 3.00 11.26
N ARG A 182 -11.08 3.42 12.50
CA ARG A 182 -11.32 2.50 13.62
C ARG A 182 -12.50 1.56 13.37
N ASP A 183 -13.59 2.06 12.79
CA ASP A 183 -14.76 1.24 12.46
C ASP A 183 -14.40 0.16 11.43
N SER A 184 -13.58 0.50 10.43
CA SER A 184 -13.08 -0.46 9.43
C SER A 184 -12.12 -1.48 10.05
N ASP A 185 -11.24 -1.06 10.98
CA ASP A 185 -10.35 -1.96 11.72
C ASP A 185 -11.14 -2.95 12.60
N ASN A 186 -12.13 -2.44 13.35
CA ASN A 186 -13.00 -3.23 14.21
C ASN A 186 -13.83 -4.25 13.41
N LEU A 187 -14.38 -3.82 12.27
CA LEU A 187 -15.12 -4.73 11.40
C LEU A 187 -14.19 -5.84 10.87
N LEU A 188 -12.98 -5.49 10.42
CA LEU A 188 -12.03 -6.49 9.95
C LEU A 188 -11.66 -7.51 11.04
N ALA A 189 -11.37 -7.03 12.25
CA ALA A 189 -11.08 -7.88 13.40
C ALA A 189 -12.24 -8.84 13.71
N SER A 190 -13.49 -8.36 13.64
CA SER A 190 -14.66 -9.21 13.83
C SER A 190 -14.78 -10.28 12.73
N ILE A 191 -14.58 -9.93 11.45
CA ILE A 191 -14.64 -10.91 10.34
C ILE A 191 -13.66 -12.07 10.55
N THR A 192 -12.51 -11.81 11.16
CA THR A 192 -11.47 -12.83 11.44
C THR A 192 -11.65 -13.55 12.77
N GLY A 193 -12.53 -13.07 13.65
CA GLY A 193 -12.77 -13.62 14.98
C GLY A 193 -13.87 -14.68 15.01
N GLU A 194 -14.23 -15.13 16.22
CA GLU A 194 -15.36 -16.04 16.44
C GLU A 194 -16.72 -15.37 16.17
N TYR A 195 -16.79 -14.04 16.30
CA TYR A 195 -17.99 -13.26 16.06
C TYR A 195 -18.13 -12.90 14.59
N ARG A 196 -19.15 -13.41 13.92
CA ARG A 196 -19.45 -13.02 12.54
C ARG A 196 -20.26 -11.71 12.54
N PRO A 197 -19.72 -10.59 12.03
CA PRO A 197 -20.46 -9.34 11.96
C PRO A 197 -21.71 -9.50 11.10
N SER A 198 -22.75 -8.75 11.45
CA SER A 198 -23.99 -8.75 10.70
C SER A 198 -23.79 -8.07 9.34
N ASP A 199 -24.64 -8.40 8.36
CA ASP A 199 -24.61 -7.72 7.07
C ASP A 199 -24.86 -6.20 7.25
N ALA A 200 -25.63 -5.80 8.27
CA ALA A 200 -25.87 -4.39 8.61
C ALA A 200 -24.61 -3.64 9.12
N ASP A 201 -23.66 -4.35 9.76
CA ASP A 201 -22.40 -3.73 10.20
C ASP A 201 -21.54 -3.34 9.00
N PHE A 202 -21.49 -4.19 7.98
CA PHE A 202 -20.76 -3.90 6.75
C PHE A 202 -21.38 -2.71 6.01
N ASP A 203 -22.70 -2.70 5.85
CA ASP A 203 -23.41 -1.63 5.15
C ASP A 203 -23.16 -0.26 5.81
N ARG A 204 -23.20 -0.21 7.15
CA ARG A 204 -22.89 1.01 7.91
C ARG A 204 -21.45 1.48 7.68
N VAL A 205 -20.47 0.56 7.74
CA VAL A 205 -19.04 0.92 7.53
C VAL A 205 -18.83 1.46 6.13
N VAL A 206 -19.34 0.78 5.09
CA VAL A 206 -19.20 1.24 3.70
C VAL A 206 -19.89 2.58 3.49
N PHE A 207 -21.09 2.78 4.04
CA PHE A 207 -21.81 4.05 3.94
C PHE A 207 -21.01 5.20 4.55
N ASN A 208 -20.50 5.04 5.78
CA ASN A 208 -19.72 6.06 6.47
C ASN A 208 -18.41 6.38 5.72
N ASN A 209 -17.72 5.35 5.24
CA ASN A 209 -16.52 5.52 4.43
C ASN A 209 -16.84 6.32 3.15
N ARG A 210 -17.88 5.94 2.41
CA ARG A 210 -18.27 6.62 1.18
C ARG A 210 -18.68 8.08 1.44
N LEU A 211 -19.35 8.36 2.55
CA LEU A 211 -19.80 9.71 2.91
C LEU A 211 -18.63 10.69 3.01
N ILE A 212 -17.55 10.34 3.72
CA ILE A 212 -16.38 11.22 3.84
C ILE A 212 -15.65 11.39 2.51
N PHE A 213 -15.56 10.34 1.69
CA PHE A 213 -14.88 10.41 0.41
C PHE A 213 -15.65 11.28 -0.58
N ASN A 214 -16.98 11.24 -0.52
CA ASN A 214 -17.82 12.13 -1.31
C ASN A 214 -17.67 13.60 -0.85
N SER A 215 -17.60 13.87 0.46
CA SER A 215 -17.45 15.24 0.96
C SER A 215 -16.08 15.84 0.64
N LEU A 216 -15.03 15.02 0.61
CA LEU A 216 -13.66 15.45 0.30
C LEU A 216 -13.28 15.30 -1.18
N ARG A 217 -14.18 14.83 -2.05
CA ARG A 217 -13.87 14.48 -3.44
C ARG A 217 -13.24 15.62 -4.21
N ASP A 218 -13.89 16.78 -4.24
CA ASP A 218 -13.43 17.93 -5.02
C ASP A 218 -12.11 18.48 -4.49
N TRP A 219 -11.85 18.34 -3.19
CA TRP A 219 -10.58 18.70 -2.58
C TRP A 219 -9.47 17.71 -2.96
N LEU A 220 -9.75 16.39 -2.91
CA LEU A 220 -8.79 15.35 -3.31
C LEU A 220 -8.42 15.43 -4.80
N ASP A 221 -9.38 15.81 -5.67
CA ASP A 221 -9.15 15.86 -7.12
C ASP A 221 -8.25 17.02 -7.56
N GLN A 222 -8.01 18.02 -6.70
CA GLN A 222 -7.11 19.14 -6.96
C GLN A 222 -5.63 18.77 -6.88
N PHE A 223 -5.30 17.63 -6.27
CA PHE A 223 -3.92 17.19 -6.13
C PHE A 223 -3.37 16.54 -7.41
N PRO A 224 -2.03 16.51 -7.59
CA PRO A 224 -1.41 15.84 -8.72
C PRO A 224 -1.89 14.40 -8.87
N LYS A 225 -2.17 14.00 -10.11
CA LYS A 225 -2.54 12.62 -10.48
C LYS A 225 -1.30 11.88 -10.98
N ALA A 226 -1.31 10.56 -10.86
CA ALA A 226 -0.27 9.69 -11.41
C ALA A 226 -0.83 8.84 -12.55
N GLU A 227 0.00 8.62 -13.56
CA GLU A 227 -0.30 7.67 -14.63
C GLU A 227 -0.15 6.24 -14.10
N LEU A 228 -1.21 5.45 -14.22
CA LEU A 228 -1.24 4.05 -13.78
C LEU A 228 -1.04 3.11 -14.97
N SER A 229 -0.37 2.00 -14.73
CA SER A 229 -0.20 0.94 -15.73
C SER A 229 -0.52 -0.41 -15.13
N THR A 230 -1.36 -1.19 -15.79
CA THR A 230 -1.62 -2.60 -15.41
C THR A 230 -0.36 -3.46 -15.48
N ALA A 231 0.66 -3.02 -16.24
CA ALA A 231 1.96 -3.68 -16.34
C ALA A 231 2.89 -3.37 -15.15
N ASP A 232 2.60 -2.32 -14.35
CA ASP A 232 3.37 -2.01 -13.15
C ASP A 232 2.99 -2.95 -12.01
N ALA A 233 3.83 -3.95 -11.77
CA ALA A 233 3.61 -4.95 -10.73
C ALA A 233 3.76 -4.41 -9.30
N THR A 234 4.26 -3.18 -9.15
CA THR A 234 4.46 -2.53 -7.86
C THR A 234 3.22 -1.80 -7.37
N LEU A 235 2.18 -1.70 -8.20
CA LEU A 235 0.91 -1.07 -7.86
C LEU A 235 0.01 -2.03 -7.07
N PRO A 236 -0.71 -1.53 -6.05
CA PRO A 236 -1.71 -2.32 -5.35
C PRO A 236 -2.90 -2.66 -6.25
N LEU A 237 -3.59 -3.77 -5.98
CA LEU A 237 -4.69 -4.31 -6.80
C LEU A 237 -5.78 -3.29 -7.19
N PRO A 238 -6.24 -2.38 -6.30
CA PRO A 238 -7.23 -1.37 -6.68
C PRO A 238 -6.72 -0.39 -7.73
N LEU A 239 -5.46 0.02 -7.65
CA LEU A 239 -4.86 0.93 -8.62
C LEU A 239 -4.44 0.20 -9.90
N ARG A 240 -4.00 -1.05 -9.77
CA ARG A 240 -3.49 -1.83 -10.90
C ARG A 240 -4.60 -2.38 -11.79
N TYR A 241 -5.66 -2.90 -11.19
CA TYR A 241 -6.71 -3.64 -11.90
C TYR A 241 -8.13 -3.16 -11.60
N GLY A 242 -8.29 -2.14 -10.74
CA GLY A 242 -9.62 -1.71 -10.29
C GLY A 242 -10.33 -2.77 -9.42
N ARG A 243 -9.58 -3.72 -8.85
CA ARG A 243 -10.12 -4.83 -8.04
C ARG A 243 -10.02 -4.52 -6.56
N LEU A 244 -10.81 -5.23 -5.75
CA LEU A 244 -10.59 -5.23 -4.31
C LEU A 244 -9.18 -5.75 -4.00
N CYS A 245 -8.65 -5.32 -2.86
CA CYS A 245 -7.46 -5.89 -2.26
C CYS A 245 -7.65 -7.39 -1.99
N GLY A 246 -6.54 -8.07 -1.70
CA GLY A 246 -6.61 -9.36 -1.06
C GLY A 246 -7.22 -9.26 0.34
N LYS A 247 -7.41 -10.40 0.99
CA LYS A 247 -8.01 -10.39 2.33
C LYS A 247 -7.14 -9.62 3.31
N GLN A 248 -5.82 -9.68 3.17
CA GLN A 248 -4.92 -9.11 4.15
C GLN A 248 -4.07 -7.95 3.65
N SER A 249 -3.82 -7.86 2.34
CA SER A 249 -3.07 -6.75 1.74
C SER A 249 -3.54 -6.44 0.32
N CYS A 250 -3.36 -5.19 -0.08
CA CYS A 250 -3.59 -4.73 -1.45
C CYS A 250 -2.44 -5.09 -2.41
N TYR A 251 -1.35 -5.66 -1.90
CA TYR A 251 -0.18 -6.11 -2.67
C TYR A 251 -0.10 -7.64 -2.82
N GLU A 252 -1.19 -8.35 -2.55
CA GLU A 252 -1.32 -9.79 -2.81
C GLU A 252 -1.33 -10.08 -4.33
N LEU A 253 -0.86 -11.28 -4.71
CA LEU A 253 -0.86 -11.79 -6.08
C LEU A 253 -2.17 -12.51 -6.42
#